data_AF-A0A7S3GN59-F1
#
_entry.id   AF-A0A7S3GN59-F1
#
_cell.length_a   1.000
_cell.length_b   1.000
_cell.length_c   1.000
_cell.angle_alpha   90.00
_cell.angle_beta   90.00
_cell.angle_gamma   90.00
#
_symmetry.space_group_name_H-M   'P 1'
#
loop_
_entity.id
_entity.type
_entity.pdbx_description
1 polymer ?
#
loop_
_entity_poly.entity_id
_entity_poly.type
_entity_poly.pdbx_seq_one_letter_code
_entity_poly.pdbx_strand_id
1 'polypeptide(L)'
;VAVYPYGIKTLDVGIQVSYGASRRIVSKTAITDNFVADLQLAAVHPNVGTRAVEKHDKFSVTMGYKTSTNGKYRIHMVKSSPFVTVVYENAAPSITSELMHITHVEAQQVKDSSGVQYIVTLGNFQRWLVYCSDPLGLVWSGNSLTSLAPIRGVVRVAILPAQNFQAAFNSLMPYVKRYATGANVQLQYPSDRVAVLHVEYTTVGEGPLLMLYLPHHQALLVE
;
A
#
# COMPACT_ATOMS: atom_id res chain seq x y z
N VAL A 1 -6.33 -7.92 -8.15
CA VAL A 1 -5.41 -7.11 -8.98
C VAL A 1 -3.99 -7.33 -8.48
N ALA A 2 -3.05 -7.64 -9.37
CA ALA A 2 -1.63 -7.68 -9.03
C ALA A 2 -1.01 -6.33 -9.41
N VAL A 3 -0.68 -5.51 -8.41
CA VAL A 3 -0.02 -4.22 -8.63
C VAL A 3 1.50 -4.34 -8.54
N TYR A 4 2.00 -5.44 -7.96
CA TYR A 4 3.39 -5.72 -7.62
C TYR A 4 4.02 -4.65 -6.69
N PRO A 5 4.61 -5.05 -5.56
CA PRO A 5 4.87 -6.42 -5.13
C PRO A 5 3.63 -7.10 -4.50
N TYR A 6 2.51 -6.37 -4.38
CA TYR A 6 1.31 -6.84 -3.70
C TYR A 6 0.26 -7.41 -4.66
N GLY A 7 -0.42 -8.45 -4.18
CA GLY A 7 -1.76 -8.81 -4.64
C GLY A 7 -2.80 -8.07 -3.80
N ILE A 8 -3.81 -7.49 -4.45
CA ILE A 8 -4.89 -6.75 -3.79
C ILE A 8 -6.25 -7.28 -4.27
N LYS A 9 -7.15 -7.56 -3.32
CA LYS A 9 -8.58 -7.82 -3.58
C LYS A 9 -9.40 -6.68 -2.98
N THR A 10 -10.25 -6.06 -3.78
CA THR A 10 -11.23 -5.07 -3.32
C THR A 10 -12.55 -5.78 -3.03
N LEU A 11 -13.06 -5.64 -1.82
CA LEU A 11 -14.33 -6.19 -1.32
C LEU A 11 -15.18 -5.05 -0.80
N ASP A 12 -16.46 -5.28 -0.49
CA ASP A 12 -17.31 -4.23 0.11
C ASP A 12 -16.91 -3.90 1.55
N VAL A 13 -16.21 -4.81 2.23
CA VAL A 13 -15.67 -4.62 3.58
C VAL A 13 -14.27 -3.99 3.60
N GLY A 14 -13.82 -3.42 2.49
CA GLY A 14 -12.49 -2.83 2.33
C GLY A 14 -11.59 -3.62 1.38
N ILE A 15 -10.29 -3.58 1.61
CA ILE A 15 -9.31 -4.24 0.74
C ILE A 15 -8.51 -5.28 1.50
N GLN A 16 -8.20 -6.38 0.84
CA GLN A 16 -7.26 -7.39 1.32
C GLN A 16 -5.95 -7.26 0.55
N VAL A 17 -4.85 -7.27 1.29
CA VAL A 17 -3.48 -7.15 0.79
C VAL A 17 -2.76 -8.46 1.05
N SER A 18 -2.04 -8.92 0.03
CA SER A 18 -1.22 -10.12 0.10
C SER A 18 0.18 -9.85 -0.43
N TYR A 19 1.20 -10.27 0.31
CA TYR A 19 2.55 -10.45 -0.19
C TYR A 19 2.80 -11.93 -0.50
N GLY A 20 2.19 -12.41 -1.60
CA GLY A 20 2.19 -13.82 -1.98
C GLY A 20 3.57 -14.41 -2.31
N ALA A 21 4.56 -13.58 -2.66
CA ALA A 21 5.90 -14.04 -3.00
C ALA A 21 6.62 -14.78 -1.85
N SER A 22 6.29 -14.48 -0.59
CA SER A 22 6.80 -15.25 0.57
C SER A 22 6.18 -16.64 0.72
N ARG A 23 5.15 -16.96 -0.08
CA ARG A 23 4.48 -18.27 -0.16
C ARG A 23 4.55 -18.84 -1.57
N ARG A 24 5.59 -18.49 -2.33
CA ARG A 24 5.78 -18.97 -3.71
C ARG A 24 5.97 -20.48 -3.73
N ILE A 25 5.16 -21.16 -4.52
CA ILE A 25 5.32 -22.59 -4.82
C ILE A 25 5.89 -22.71 -6.22
N VAL A 26 7.00 -23.44 -6.34
CA VAL A 26 7.66 -23.72 -7.63
C VAL A 26 7.52 -25.21 -7.91
N SER A 27 6.92 -25.54 -9.04
CA SER A 27 6.85 -26.90 -9.57
C SER A 27 7.48 -26.96 -10.96
N LYS A 28 7.56 -28.16 -11.54
CA LYS A 28 7.99 -28.34 -12.93
C LYS A 28 7.03 -27.74 -13.96
N THR A 29 5.78 -27.47 -13.57
CA THR A 29 4.71 -27.04 -14.49
C THR A 29 4.26 -25.61 -14.25
N ALA A 30 4.47 -25.06 -13.04
CA ALA A 30 4.00 -23.73 -12.70
C ALA A 30 4.80 -23.10 -11.55
N ILE A 31 4.77 -21.77 -11.51
CA ILE A 31 5.16 -20.96 -10.36
C ILE A 31 3.91 -20.22 -9.90
N THR A 32 3.51 -20.42 -8.65
CA THR A 32 2.31 -19.78 -8.09
C THR A 32 2.62 -19.00 -6.82
N ASP A 33 2.13 -17.77 -6.78
CA ASP A 33 2.12 -16.96 -5.56
C ASP A 33 0.70 -17.02 -4.99
N ASN A 34 0.51 -17.81 -3.93
CA ASN A 34 -0.81 -18.00 -3.34
C ASN A 34 -1.28 -16.71 -2.64
N PHE A 35 -2.46 -16.22 -3.04
CA PHE A 35 -3.08 -15.08 -2.37
C PHE A 35 -3.62 -15.51 -1.01
N VAL A 36 -3.12 -14.85 0.03
CA VAL A 36 -3.67 -14.91 1.38
C VAL A 36 -3.79 -13.49 1.92
N ALA A 37 -4.92 -13.18 2.56
CA ALA A 37 -5.16 -11.85 3.14
C ALA A 37 -4.27 -11.65 4.36
N ASP A 38 -3.03 -11.20 4.13
CA ASP A 38 -2.06 -10.91 5.18
C ASP A 38 -2.54 -9.69 5.99
N LEU A 39 -3.08 -8.68 5.31
CA LEU A 39 -3.73 -7.53 5.93
C LEU A 39 -5.07 -7.25 5.26
N GLN A 40 -6.02 -6.72 6.01
CA GLN A 40 -7.22 -6.07 5.51
C GLN A 40 -7.24 -4.60 5.95
N LEU A 41 -7.41 -3.69 5.01
CA LEU A 41 -7.47 -2.24 5.26
C LEU A 41 -8.89 -1.76 4.96
N ALA A 42 -9.49 -1.07 5.91
CA ALA A 42 -10.87 -0.58 5.83
C ALA A 42 -11.05 0.67 6.71
N ALA A 43 -12.30 1.11 6.85
CA ALA A 43 -12.70 1.98 7.95
C ALA A 43 -13.34 1.15 9.08
N VAL A 44 -13.32 1.67 10.31
CA VAL A 44 -14.03 1.07 11.46
C VAL A 44 -15.52 0.99 11.19
N HIS A 45 -16.09 2.05 10.60
CA HIS A 45 -17.48 2.05 10.18
C HIS A 45 -17.63 1.38 8.81
N PRO A 46 -18.62 0.50 8.64
CA PRO A 46 -18.79 -0.29 7.43
C PRO A 46 -19.06 0.59 6.21
N ASN A 47 -18.69 0.07 5.05
CA ASN A 47 -19.05 0.69 3.78
C ASN A 47 -20.57 0.66 3.58
N VAL A 48 -21.12 1.77 3.07
CA VAL A 48 -22.52 1.87 2.66
C VAL A 48 -22.61 1.96 1.14
N GLY A 49 -23.43 1.08 0.56
CA GLY A 49 -23.55 0.93 -0.88
C GLY A 49 -22.42 0.11 -1.50
N THR A 50 -22.23 0.27 -2.80
CA THR A 50 -21.23 -0.47 -3.58
C THR A 50 -19.94 0.33 -3.68
N ARG A 51 -18.79 -0.34 -3.47
CA ARG A 51 -17.48 0.24 -3.82
C ARG A 51 -17.43 0.59 -5.31
N ALA A 52 -16.73 1.66 -5.68
CA ALA A 52 -16.68 2.10 -7.07
C ALA A 52 -15.28 2.52 -7.51
N VAL A 53 -14.95 2.30 -8.78
CA VAL A 53 -13.76 2.87 -9.40
C VAL A 53 -14.00 4.38 -9.58
N GLU A 54 -13.24 5.21 -8.87
CA GLU A 54 -13.34 6.68 -8.95
C GLU A 54 -12.50 7.23 -10.12
N LYS A 55 -11.35 6.60 -10.40
CA LYS A 55 -10.40 7.02 -11.44
C LYS A 55 -9.55 5.83 -11.88
N HIS A 56 -9.09 5.83 -13.12
CA HIS A 56 -8.06 4.90 -13.59
C HIS A 56 -7.22 5.53 -14.70
N ASP A 57 -6.04 4.97 -14.92
CA ASP A 57 -5.17 5.24 -16.06
C ASP A 57 -4.45 3.95 -16.49
N LYS A 58 -3.40 4.04 -17.31
CA LYS A 58 -2.66 2.87 -17.81
C LYS A 58 -1.89 2.11 -16.72
N PHE A 59 -1.59 2.76 -15.58
CA PHE A 59 -0.75 2.24 -14.50
C PHE A 59 -1.46 2.22 -13.14
N SER A 60 -2.66 2.78 -13.04
CA SER A 60 -3.35 2.90 -11.76
C SER A 60 -4.86 2.72 -11.82
N VAL A 61 -5.42 2.36 -10.66
CA VAL A 61 -6.85 2.40 -10.36
C VAL A 61 -7.04 3.01 -8.98
N THR A 62 -8.01 3.91 -8.83
CA THR A 62 -8.48 4.43 -7.55
C THR A 62 -9.85 3.84 -7.25
N MET A 63 -9.97 3.12 -6.13
CA MET A 63 -11.23 2.53 -5.66
C MET A 63 -11.71 3.30 -4.43
N GLY A 64 -12.98 3.74 -4.45
CA GLY A 64 -13.61 4.53 -3.40
C GLY A 64 -14.66 3.76 -2.60
N TYR A 65 -14.79 4.18 -1.34
CA TYR A 65 -15.68 3.63 -0.33
C TYR A 65 -16.33 4.77 0.47
N LYS A 66 -17.58 4.58 0.89
CA LYS A 66 -18.33 5.54 1.73
C LYS A 66 -18.68 4.86 3.04
N THR A 67 -18.46 5.49 4.18
CA THR A 67 -18.80 4.91 5.49
C THR A 67 -20.23 5.25 5.89
N SER A 68 -20.83 4.45 6.78
CA SER A 68 -22.15 4.73 7.36
C SER A 68 -22.24 6.05 8.13
N THR A 69 -21.11 6.66 8.46
CA THR A 69 -20.99 7.97 9.14
C THR A 69 -20.76 9.14 8.18
N ASN A 70 -21.06 8.97 6.89
CA ASN A 70 -20.84 9.97 5.84
C ASN A 70 -19.34 10.35 5.65
N GLY A 71 -18.44 9.49 6.08
CA GLY A 71 -17.02 9.53 5.75
C GLY A 71 -16.75 8.82 4.43
N LYS A 72 -15.52 8.93 3.93
CA LYS A 72 -15.07 8.20 2.75
C LYS A 72 -13.62 7.81 2.88
N TYR A 73 -13.23 6.73 2.21
CA TYR A 73 -11.83 6.38 2.03
C TYR A 73 -11.62 5.80 0.64
N ARG A 74 -10.41 5.93 0.13
CA ARG A 74 -10.02 5.42 -1.19
C ARG A 74 -8.65 4.78 -1.15
N ILE A 75 -8.47 3.76 -1.95
CA ILE A 75 -7.15 3.18 -2.21
C ILE A 75 -6.64 3.65 -3.57
N HIS A 76 -5.36 3.99 -3.63
CA HIS A 76 -4.62 4.15 -4.88
C HIS A 76 -3.82 2.87 -5.18
N MET A 77 -4.28 2.10 -6.16
CA MET A 77 -3.60 0.92 -6.67
C MET A 77 -2.71 1.33 -7.84
N VAL A 78 -1.49 1.80 -7.56
CA VAL A 78 -0.51 2.17 -8.59
C VAL A 78 0.50 1.05 -8.78
N LYS A 79 0.71 0.61 -10.02
CA LYS A 79 1.67 -0.44 -10.36
C LYS A 79 3.07 -0.07 -9.85
N SER A 80 3.73 -1.05 -9.25
CA SER A 80 5.07 -0.93 -8.66
C SER A 80 5.19 0.02 -7.46
N SER A 81 4.09 0.45 -6.84
CA SER A 81 4.18 1.19 -5.58
C SER A 81 4.74 0.28 -4.48
N PRO A 82 5.79 0.69 -3.75
CA PRO A 82 6.32 -0.07 -2.63
C PRO A 82 5.37 -0.07 -1.42
N PHE A 83 4.37 0.82 -1.42
CA PHE A 83 3.37 0.92 -0.37
C PHE A 83 1.96 0.67 -0.92
N VAL A 84 1.12 -0.01 -0.16
CA VAL A 84 -0.34 0.08 -0.32
C VAL A 84 -0.82 1.34 0.39
N THR A 85 -1.54 2.19 -0.31
CA THR A 85 -1.88 3.55 0.15
C THR A 85 -3.40 3.73 0.22
N VAL A 86 -3.91 4.09 1.40
CA VAL A 86 -5.32 4.38 1.65
C VAL A 86 -5.47 5.79 2.19
N VAL A 87 -6.29 6.60 1.53
CA VAL A 87 -6.59 7.98 1.92
C VAL A 87 -7.97 8.01 2.57
N TYR A 88 -8.05 8.56 3.78
CA TYR A 88 -9.27 8.71 4.56
C TYR A 88 -9.69 10.17 4.58
N GLU A 89 -10.98 10.42 4.39
CA GLU A 89 -11.61 11.73 4.56
C GLU A 89 -12.81 11.57 5.49
N ASN A 90 -12.63 11.99 6.75
CA ASN A 90 -13.62 11.86 7.81
C ASN A 90 -14.05 10.39 8.05
N ALA A 91 -13.07 9.47 8.02
CA ALA A 91 -13.28 8.06 8.32
C ALA A 91 -12.17 7.57 9.25
N ALA A 92 -12.51 6.64 10.16
CA ALA A 92 -11.56 6.08 11.12
C ALA A 92 -10.88 4.83 10.52
N PRO A 93 -9.55 4.80 10.34
CA PRO A 93 -8.84 3.64 9.80
C PRO A 93 -9.00 2.35 10.61
N SER A 94 -9.00 1.22 9.92
CA SER A 94 -8.95 -0.12 10.49
C SER A 94 -8.00 -0.99 9.67
N ILE A 95 -7.04 -1.60 10.35
CA ILE A 95 -6.11 -2.58 9.80
C ILE A 95 -6.32 -3.88 10.56
N THR A 96 -6.69 -4.96 9.88
CA THR A 96 -6.89 -6.27 10.53
C THR A 96 -6.08 -7.36 9.87
N SER A 97 -5.79 -8.42 10.63
CA SER A 97 -5.15 -9.64 10.11
C SER A 97 -5.81 -10.84 10.77
N GLU A 98 -6.99 -11.24 10.27
CA GLU A 98 -7.77 -12.33 10.88
C GLU A 98 -7.11 -13.69 10.74
N LEU A 99 -6.51 -13.97 9.57
CA LEU A 99 -5.95 -15.29 9.30
C LEU A 99 -4.53 -15.46 9.82
N MET A 100 -3.70 -14.41 9.71
CA MET A 100 -2.30 -14.48 10.16
C MET A 100 -2.14 -14.07 11.62
N HIS A 101 -3.13 -13.40 12.22
CA HIS A 101 -3.10 -12.78 13.54
C HIS A 101 -2.03 -11.70 13.71
N ILE A 102 -2.35 -10.64 14.46
CA ILE A 102 -1.34 -9.66 14.89
C ILE A 102 -0.74 -10.16 16.20
N THR A 103 0.57 -10.38 16.23
CA THR A 103 1.27 -10.93 17.42
C THR A 103 2.12 -9.89 18.13
N HIS A 104 2.56 -8.86 17.42
CA HIS A 104 3.35 -7.77 18.01
C HIS A 104 3.15 -6.46 17.26
N VAL A 105 3.19 -5.35 17.98
CA VAL A 105 3.12 -3.99 17.42
C VAL A 105 4.11 -3.10 18.16
N GLU A 106 5.06 -2.54 17.40
CA GLU A 106 6.00 -1.53 17.89
C GLU A 106 5.60 -0.18 17.31
N ALA A 107 5.35 0.83 18.14
CA ALA A 107 4.98 2.17 17.68
C ALA A 107 6.14 3.15 17.91
N GLN A 108 6.37 4.04 16.96
CA GLN A 108 7.35 5.12 17.09
C GLN A 108 6.82 6.39 16.41
N GLN A 109 7.11 7.55 17.00
CA GLN A 109 6.84 8.83 16.34
C GLN A 109 7.85 9.05 15.20
N VAL A 110 7.38 9.54 14.05
CA VAL A 110 8.27 9.87 12.94
C VAL A 110 9.00 11.17 13.29
N LYS A 111 10.34 11.16 13.20
CA LYS A 111 11.17 12.34 13.45
C LYS A 111 10.72 13.52 12.58
N ASP A 112 10.62 14.71 13.18
CA ASP A 112 10.25 15.96 12.51
C ASP A 112 8.90 15.86 11.75
N SER A 113 7.94 15.13 12.33
CA SER A 113 6.63 14.87 11.75
C SER A 113 5.60 14.64 12.85
N SER A 114 4.35 15.02 12.60
CA SER A 114 3.22 14.66 13.44
C SER A 114 2.78 13.21 13.22
N GLY A 115 3.12 12.60 12.09
CA GLY A 115 2.78 11.22 11.78
C GLY A 115 3.43 10.18 12.70
N VAL A 116 2.76 9.03 12.81
CA VAL A 116 3.18 7.88 13.63
C VAL A 116 3.48 6.69 12.70
N GLN A 117 4.48 5.89 13.06
CA GLN A 117 4.79 4.64 12.39
C GLN A 117 4.60 3.45 13.34
N TYR A 118 4.27 2.30 12.76
CA TYR A 118 4.18 1.03 13.45
C TYR A 118 4.95 -0.04 12.69
N ILE A 119 5.59 -0.96 13.41
CA ILE A 119 6.01 -2.25 12.89
C ILE A 119 5.05 -3.30 13.43
N VAL A 120 4.25 -3.87 12.54
CA VAL A 120 3.26 -4.90 12.86
C VAL A 120 3.86 -6.26 12.50
N THR A 121 4.01 -7.15 13.47
CA THR A 121 4.41 -8.54 13.26
C THR A 121 3.18 -9.43 13.24
N LEU A 122 3.08 -10.26 12.21
CA LEU A 122 2.02 -11.24 12.05
C LEU A 122 2.44 -12.62 12.58
N GLY A 123 1.50 -13.52 12.83
CA GLY A 123 1.77 -14.89 13.31
C GLY A 123 2.58 -15.76 12.33
N ASN A 124 2.64 -15.39 11.05
CA ASN A 124 3.55 -15.99 10.07
C ASN A 124 4.95 -15.34 10.04
N PHE A 125 5.27 -14.51 11.03
CA PHE A 125 6.52 -13.74 11.17
C PHE A 125 6.78 -12.68 10.08
N GLN A 126 5.81 -12.40 9.20
CA GLN A 126 5.90 -11.23 8.35
C GLN A 126 5.85 -9.96 9.20
N ARG A 127 6.70 -8.99 8.86
CA ARG A 127 6.67 -7.65 9.46
C ARG A 127 6.19 -6.66 8.43
N TRP A 128 5.33 -5.74 8.86
CA TRP A 128 4.75 -4.71 8.02
C TRP A 128 5.00 -3.34 8.66
N LEU A 129 5.58 -2.43 7.88
CA LEU A 129 5.59 -1.01 8.20
C LEU A 129 4.18 -0.47 7.97
N VAL A 130 3.62 0.22 8.96
CA VAL A 130 2.41 1.04 8.84
C VAL A 130 2.81 2.48 9.13
N TYR A 131 2.51 3.39 8.22
CA TYR A 131 2.68 4.83 8.41
C TYR A 131 1.32 5.52 8.39
N CYS A 132 1.10 6.39 9.37
CA CYS A 132 -0.07 7.25 9.50
C CYS A 132 0.40 8.72 9.42
N SER A 133 -0.17 9.49 8.50
CA SER A 133 0.19 10.93 8.35
C SER A 133 -0.35 11.84 9.46
N ASP A 134 -1.43 11.44 10.11
CA ASP A 134 -2.07 12.16 11.21
C ASP A 134 -1.54 11.59 12.55
N PRO A 135 -1.26 12.42 13.58
CA PRO A 135 -0.82 11.96 14.91
C PRO A 135 -1.80 11.03 15.63
N LEU A 136 -3.01 10.82 15.10
CA LEU A 136 -3.95 9.92 15.73
C LEU A 136 -3.45 8.46 15.69
N GLY A 137 -3.00 7.99 16.85
CA GLY A 137 -2.44 6.67 17.00
C GLY A 137 -3.48 5.56 16.84
N LEU A 138 -3.13 4.53 16.07
CA LEU A 138 -3.90 3.29 16.00
C LEU A 138 -3.77 2.52 17.32
N VAL A 139 -4.91 2.07 17.85
CA VAL A 139 -5.01 1.23 19.03
C VAL A 139 -4.97 -0.23 18.61
N TRP A 140 -4.03 -0.97 19.18
CA TRP A 140 -3.95 -2.41 18.99
C TRP A 140 -4.93 -3.14 19.93
N SER A 141 -5.83 -3.95 19.36
CA SER A 141 -6.70 -4.85 20.10
C SER A 141 -6.93 -6.13 19.31
N GLY A 142 -6.53 -7.27 19.87
CA GLY A 142 -6.61 -8.57 19.20
C GLY A 142 -5.91 -8.57 17.84
N ASN A 143 -6.65 -8.89 16.78
CA ASN A 143 -6.15 -8.93 15.40
C ASN A 143 -6.26 -7.58 14.67
N SER A 144 -6.47 -6.47 15.39
CA SER A 144 -6.80 -5.18 14.78
C SER A 144 -5.94 -4.02 15.28
N LEU A 145 -5.61 -3.11 14.38
CA LEU A 145 -5.06 -1.77 14.63
C LEU A 145 -6.09 -0.75 14.14
N THR A 146 -6.77 -0.06 15.05
CA THR A 146 -7.90 0.82 14.69
C THR A 146 -7.74 2.22 15.24
N SER A 147 -8.26 3.19 14.49
CA SER A 147 -8.33 4.57 14.94
C SER A 147 -9.57 4.78 15.78
N LEU A 148 -9.44 5.46 16.94
CA LEU A 148 -10.58 5.80 17.78
C LEU A 148 -11.44 6.95 17.22
N ALA A 149 -10.86 7.78 16.35
CA ALA A 149 -11.54 8.92 15.75
C ALA A 149 -11.39 8.92 14.22
N PRO A 150 -12.32 9.56 13.49
CA PRO A 150 -12.14 9.84 12.07
C PRO A 150 -10.92 10.74 11.81
N ILE A 151 -10.22 10.48 10.72
CA ILE A 151 -9.08 11.30 10.30
C ILE A 151 -9.30 11.92 8.91
N ARG A 152 -8.48 12.92 8.59
CA ARG A 152 -8.28 13.41 7.21
C ARG A 152 -6.81 13.23 6.86
N GLY A 153 -6.45 12.03 6.41
CA GLY A 153 -5.06 11.66 6.23
C GLY A 153 -4.88 10.37 5.47
N VAL A 154 -3.63 9.96 5.33
CA VAL A 154 -3.22 8.73 4.65
C VAL A 154 -2.69 7.70 5.65
N VAL A 155 -3.03 6.43 5.37
CA VAL A 155 -2.38 5.25 5.93
C VAL A 155 -1.66 4.53 4.79
N ARG A 156 -0.38 4.22 4.99
CA ARG A 156 0.45 3.49 4.04
C ARG A 156 1.03 2.26 4.70
N VAL A 157 0.94 1.11 4.05
CA VAL A 157 1.54 -0.13 4.54
C VAL A 157 2.55 -0.69 3.54
N ALA A 158 3.65 -1.24 4.05
CA ALA A 158 4.66 -1.90 3.24
C ALA A 158 5.22 -3.15 3.95
N ILE A 159 5.51 -4.20 3.18
CA ILE A 159 6.18 -5.37 3.71
C ILE A 159 7.64 -5.05 4.07
N LEU A 160 8.10 -5.55 5.21
CA LEU A 160 9.50 -5.56 5.62
C LEU A 160 10.04 -6.99 5.50
N PRO A 161 10.82 -7.32 4.46
CA PRO A 161 11.34 -8.67 4.25
C PRO A 161 12.16 -9.15 5.46
N ALA A 162 11.85 -10.35 5.96
CA ALA A 162 12.43 -10.88 7.20
C ALA A 162 13.96 -10.87 7.21
N GLN A 163 14.58 -11.26 6.08
CA GLN A 163 16.03 -11.33 5.96
C GLN A 163 16.76 -9.99 6.14
N ASN A 164 16.09 -8.86 5.85
CA ASN A 164 16.70 -7.54 5.77
C ASN A 164 15.77 -6.44 6.31
N PHE A 165 14.98 -6.75 7.35
CA PHE A 165 13.88 -5.88 7.77
C PHE A 165 14.36 -4.46 8.13
N GLN A 166 15.51 -4.33 8.79
CA GLN A 166 16.07 -3.04 9.19
C GLN A 166 16.51 -2.21 7.98
N ALA A 167 17.17 -2.84 7.01
CA ALA A 167 17.59 -2.17 5.78
C ALA A 167 16.38 -1.74 4.95
N ALA A 168 15.35 -2.59 4.85
CA ALA A 168 14.10 -2.26 4.18
C ALA A 168 13.38 -1.10 4.87
N PHE A 169 13.28 -1.12 6.20
CA PHE A 169 12.72 -0.04 6.99
C PHE A 169 13.45 1.28 6.73
N ASN A 170 14.78 1.30 6.87
CA ASN A 170 15.61 2.47 6.63
C ASN A 170 15.48 2.99 5.18
N SER A 171 15.28 2.11 4.21
CA SER A 171 15.09 2.46 2.80
C SER A 171 13.70 3.03 2.50
N LEU A 172 12.67 2.55 3.19
CA LEU A 172 11.28 2.97 2.96
C LEU A 172 10.93 4.27 3.67
N MET A 173 11.42 4.46 4.90
CA MET A 173 11.04 5.58 5.76
C MET A 173 11.18 6.97 5.14
N PRO A 174 12.25 7.30 4.39
CA PRO A 174 12.37 8.61 3.74
C PRO A 174 11.27 8.93 2.72
N TYR A 175 10.55 7.91 2.23
CA TYR A 175 9.59 8.03 1.13
C TYR A 175 8.13 7.86 1.58
N VAL A 176 7.86 7.74 2.88
CA VAL A 176 6.50 7.51 3.41
C VAL A 176 5.58 8.73 3.24
N LYS A 177 6.12 9.93 3.08
CA LYS A 177 5.35 11.18 2.96
C LYS A 177 4.83 11.49 1.55
N ARG A 178 5.42 10.94 0.49
CA ARG A 178 4.97 11.10 -0.91
C ARG A 178 4.53 9.78 -1.53
N TYR A 179 3.38 9.80 -2.20
CA TYR A 179 2.81 8.63 -2.88
C TYR A 179 2.26 8.98 -4.25
N ALA A 180 2.24 8.00 -5.14
CA ALA A 180 1.61 8.12 -6.44
C ALA A 180 0.10 7.84 -6.35
N THR A 181 -0.68 8.56 -7.15
CA THR A 181 -2.12 8.36 -7.33
C THR A 181 -2.49 7.93 -8.75
N GLY A 182 -1.53 8.03 -9.67
CA GLY A 182 -1.69 7.70 -11.09
C GLY A 182 -0.41 7.93 -11.87
N ALA A 183 -0.46 7.73 -13.19
CA ALA A 183 0.64 8.07 -14.08
C ALA A 183 0.16 8.44 -15.48
N ASN A 184 0.89 9.36 -16.10
CA ASN A 184 0.82 9.62 -17.54
C ASN A 184 1.93 8.82 -18.24
N VAL A 185 1.57 8.15 -19.32
CA VAL A 185 2.50 7.30 -20.07
C VAL A 185 2.56 7.76 -21.51
N GLN A 186 3.74 8.20 -21.91
CA GLN A 186 4.02 8.73 -23.23
C GLN A 186 5.08 7.87 -23.91
N LEU A 187 4.92 7.66 -25.21
CA LEU A 187 5.92 7.01 -26.04
C LEU A 187 6.50 8.06 -26.97
N GLN A 188 7.81 8.23 -26.93
CA GLN A 188 8.56 9.15 -27.78
C GLN A 188 9.45 8.35 -28.72
N TYR A 189 9.71 8.90 -29.90
CA TYR A 189 10.57 8.29 -30.91
C TYR A 189 11.69 9.25 -31.27
N PRO A 190 12.77 9.35 -30.47
CA PRO A 190 13.89 10.26 -30.75
C PRO A 190 14.60 9.96 -32.08
N SER A 191 14.45 8.75 -32.62
CA SER A 191 14.90 8.33 -33.95
C SER A 191 14.09 7.13 -34.44
N ASP A 192 14.26 6.75 -35.71
CA ASP A 192 13.59 5.59 -36.32
C ASP A 192 13.94 4.23 -35.67
N ARG A 193 14.97 4.19 -34.81
CA ARG A 193 15.46 2.95 -34.16
C ARG A 193 15.29 2.95 -32.65
N VAL A 194 14.79 4.04 -32.06
CA VAL A 194 14.70 4.21 -30.60
C VAL A 194 13.30 4.66 -30.24
N ALA A 195 12.66 3.90 -29.35
CA ALA A 195 11.43 4.30 -28.69
C ALA A 195 11.70 4.45 -27.20
N VAL A 196 11.27 5.57 -26.62
CA VAL A 196 11.42 5.89 -25.19
C VAL A 196 10.05 5.93 -24.55
N LEU A 197 9.82 5.04 -23.59
CA LEU A 197 8.64 5.05 -22.75
C LEU A 197 8.88 5.98 -21.56
N HIS A 198 8.24 7.14 -21.55
CA HIS A 198 8.28 8.07 -20.43
C HIS A 198 7.06 7.85 -19.53
N VAL A 199 7.31 7.62 -18.24
CA VAL A 199 6.27 7.44 -17.22
C VAL A 199 6.37 8.57 -16.21
N GLU A 200 5.39 9.45 -16.20
CA GLU A 200 5.29 10.57 -15.28
C GLU A 200 4.22 10.29 -14.23
N TYR A 201 4.64 10.09 -12.98
CA TYR A 201 3.71 9.79 -11.89
C TYR A 201 2.99 11.05 -11.38
N THR A 202 1.66 10.99 -11.29
CA THR A 202 0.89 11.96 -10.50
C THR A 202 1.05 11.62 -9.03
N THR A 203 1.46 12.60 -8.20
CA THR A 203 1.79 12.36 -6.78
C THR A 203 1.11 13.32 -5.83
N VAL A 204 1.01 12.92 -4.57
CA VAL A 204 0.56 13.73 -3.44
C VAL A 204 1.56 13.58 -2.29
N GLY A 205 1.79 14.67 -1.56
CA GLY A 205 2.66 14.71 -0.38
C GLY A 205 4.08 15.20 -0.66
N GLU A 206 4.91 15.15 0.39
CA GLU A 206 6.21 15.81 0.46
C GLU A 206 7.39 14.82 0.39
N GLY A 207 8.56 15.32 0.00
CA GLY A 207 9.78 14.51 -0.11
C GLY A 207 9.88 13.71 -1.42
N PRO A 208 10.88 12.85 -1.59
CA PRO A 208 11.06 12.09 -2.82
C PRO A 208 9.99 10.99 -2.99
N LEU A 209 9.73 10.57 -4.24
CA LEU A 209 8.88 9.43 -4.57
C LEU A 209 9.75 8.17 -4.76
N LEU A 210 9.39 7.08 -4.12
CA LEU A 210 9.97 5.75 -4.41
C LEU A 210 8.97 4.92 -5.21
N MET A 211 9.39 4.45 -6.39
CA MET A 211 8.67 3.48 -7.20
C MET A 211 9.60 2.30 -7.49
N LEU A 212 9.07 1.08 -7.42
CA LEU A 212 9.81 -0.11 -7.79
C LEU A 212 9.82 -0.27 -9.31
N TYR A 213 10.78 -1.04 -9.80
CA TYR A 213 10.87 -1.37 -11.22
C TYR A 213 10.98 -2.89 -11.38
N LEU A 214 10.50 -3.40 -12.51
CA LEU A 214 10.64 -4.81 -12.88
C LEU A 214 12.01 -5.04 -13.54
N PRO A 215 12.51 -6.29 -13.60
CA PRO A 215 13.83 -6.56 -14.17
C PRO A 215 14.05 -5.99 -15.58
N HIS A 216 13.05 -6.04 -16.45
CA HIS A 216 13.15 -5.49 -17.80
C HIS A 216 13.13 -3.95 -17.84
N HIS A 217 12.58 -3.28 -16.81
CA HIS A 217 12.72 -1.84 -16.69
C HIS A 217 14.17 -1.49 -16.34
N GLN A 218 14.80 -2.22 -15.41
CA GLN A 218 16.19 -1.97 -15.02
C GLN A 218 17.16 -2.09 -16.20
N ALA A 219 16.94 -3.11 -17.04
CA ALA A 219 17.78 -3.37 -18.21
C ALA A 219 17.71 -2.27 -19.28
N LEU A 220 16.67 -1.42 -19.23
CA LEU A 220 16.36 -0.41 -20.24
C LEU A 220 16.23 1.00 -19.64
N LEU A 221 16.51 1.17 -18.34
CA LEU A 221 16.37 2.44 -17.67
C LEU A 221 17.47 3.37 -18.21
N VAL A 222 17.03 4.48 -18.79
CA VAL A 222 17.93 5.56 -19.22
C VAL A 222 17.78 6.64 -18.16
N GLU A 223 18.89 6.98 -17.50
CA GLU A 223 18.97 8.11 -16.55
C GLU A 223 19.00 9.45 -17.28
#